data_AF-A0A7S0YEN3-F1
#
_entry.id   AF-A0A7S0YEN3-F1
#
_cell.length_a   1.000
_cell.length_b   1.000
_cell.length_c   1.000
_cell.angle_alpha   90.00
_cell.angle_beta   90.00
_cell.angle_gamma   90.00
#
_symmetry.space_group_name_H-M   'P 1'
#
loop_
_entity.id
_entity.type
_entity.pdbx_description
1 polymer ?
#
loop_
_entity_poly.entity_id
_entity_poly.type
_entity_poly.pdbx_seq_one_letter_code
_entity_poly.pdbx_strand_id
1 'polypeptide(L)'
;GGDPAKDVSLAGIKKPDLPPGDKSKEPPKGHKKQEASSDKPCSFEGCKNPDKGPEQNRLNHVVVSDGTVRGGRDWSGLVGRVLCRPCFQRFERNGSLSGSTQKKKLPEGERRCTYQHCERPDQSPKYYRITAEATGGGRNWEPLAGQVLCHGCYSRYLRRGTLERNVIRGAAGGLAGKPKRCGYQGCDKPDESPKFLEVSGKSTAGGKDWGPLDGMVLCRTCYGRYRSCGALERRKAGGGW
;
A
#
# COMPACT_ATOMS: atom_id res chain seq x y z
N GLY A 1 -33.39 42.51 -12.05
CA GLY A 1 -34.38 41.50 -11.64
C GLY A 1 -33.69 40.58 -10.67
N GLY A 2 -34.11 40.60 -9.41
CA GLY A 2 -33.50 39.80 -8.35
C GLY A 2 -34.16 38.43 -8.28
N ASP A 3 -33.36 37.38 -8.27
CA ASP A 3 -33.80 36.01 -8.03
C ASP A 3 -34.04 35.80 -6.52
N PRO A 4 -35.22 35.31 -6.10
CA PRO A 4 -35.48 35.00 -4.71
C PRO A 4 -34.83 33.67 -4.32
N ALA A 5 -33.97 33.73 -3.31
CA ALA A 5 -33.43 32.56 -2.61
C ALA A 5 -34.59 31.75 -2.01
N LYS A 6 -34.73 30.50 -2.43
CA LYS A 6 -35.65 29.54 -1.83
C LYS A 6 -34.98 28.89 -0.62
N ASP A 7 -35.51 29.21 0.56
CA ASP A 7 -35.29 28.48 1.81
C ASP A 7 -35.70 27.01 1.63
N VAL A 8 -34.72 26.11 1.72
CA VAL A 8 -34.94 24.67 1.77
C VAL A 8 -34.88 24.25 3.24
N SER A 9 -36.06 24.14 3.85
CA SER A 9 -36.24 23.54 5.17
C SER A 9 -35.86 22.05 5.15
N LEU A 10 -34.75 21.73 5.81
CA LEU A 10 -34.31 20.36 6.08
C LEU A 10 -35.23 19.71 7.14
N ALA A 11 -36.26 19.02 6.68
CA ALA A 11 -37.11 18.20 7.52
C ALA A 11 -36.36 16.95 8.00
N GLY A 12 -36.26 16.83 9.33
CA GLY A 12 -36.25 15.60 10.14
C GLY A 12 -35.64 14.34 9.54
N ILE A 13 -34.33 14.15 9.73
CA ILE A 13 -33.71 12.83 9.66
C ILE A 13 -34.16 12.04 10.90
N LYS A 14 -35.15 11.17 10.74
CA LYS A 14 -35.50 10.14 11.73
C LYS A 14 -34.27 9.24 11.93
N LYS A 15 -33.74 9.19 13.15
CA LYS A 15 -32.75 8.19 13.55
C LYS A 15 -33.35 6.79 13.33
N PRO A 16 -32.67 5.88 12.62
CA PRO A 16 -33.09 4.49 12.58
C PRO A 16 -32.93 3.87 13.97
N ASP A 17 -33.99 3.23 14.45
CA ASP A 17 -33.96 2.38 15.64
C ASP A 17 -32.94 1.27 15.42
N LEU A 18 -31.87 1.30 16.22
CA LEU A 18 -30.88 0.24 16.29
C LEU A 18 -31.54 -0.99 16.94
N PRO A 19 -31.45 -2.18 16.32
CA PRO A 19 -31.97 -3.39 16.93
C PRO A 19 -31.26 -3.66 18.27
N PRO A 20 -31.97 -4.18 19.28
CA PRO A 20 -31.38 -4.52 20.56
C PRO A 20 -30.22 -5.50 20.36
N GLY A 21 -29.05 -5.08 20.85
CA GLY A 21 -27.82 -5.88 20.76
C GLY A 21 -28.01 -7.23 21.44
N ASP A 22 -27.85 -8.28 20.64
CA ASP A 22 -27.90 -9.67 21.05
C ASP A 22 -26.71 -9.98 21.98
N LYS A 23 -26.93 -9.79 23.29
CA LYS A 23 -25.98 -10.08 24.36
C LYS A 23 -26.03 -11.58 24.70
N SER A 24 -25.66 -12.45 23.76
CA SER A 24 -25.51 -13.89 24.04
C SER A 24 -24.57 -14.57 23.04
N LYS A 25 -23.30 -14.19 23.06
CA LYS A 25 -22.23 -15.13 22.68
C LYS A 25 -21.27 -15.26 23.83
N GLU A 26 -21.48 -16.31 24.63
CA GLU A 26 -20.48 -16.81 25.56
C GLU A 26 -19.13 -16.94 24.81
N PRO A 27 -18.01 -16.49 25.40
CA PRO A 27 -16.70 -16.77 24.85
C PRO A 27 -16.52 -18.30 24.77
N PRO A 28 -16.07 -18.87 23.64
CA PRO A 28 -15.89 -20.31 23.52
C PRO A 28 -14.94 -20.79 24.63
N LYS A 29 -15.50 -21.57 25.56
CA LYS A 29 -14.79 -22.19 26.67
C LYS A 29 -13.78 -23.17 26.10
N GLY A 30 -12.50 -22.92 26.41
CA GLY A 30 -11.43 -23.91 26.42
C GLY A 30 -11.14 -24.57 25.08
N HIS A 31 -10.18 -24.03 24.33
CA HIS A 31 -9.45 -24.84 23.36
C HIS A 31 -8.75 -25.99 24.11
N LYS A 32 -9.38 -27.16 24.09
CA LYS A 32 -8.78 -28.43 24.50
C LYS A 32 -7.47 -28.54 23.69
N LYS A 33 -6.35 -28.46 24.38
CA LYS A 33 -5.00 -28.55 23.80
C LYS A 33 -4.86 -29.98 23.28
N GLN A 34 -5.33 -30.24 22.06
CA GLN A 34 -5.12 -31.52 21.40
C GLN A 34 -3.60 -31.67 21.26
N GLU A 35 -3.04 -32.61 22.02
CA GLU A 35 -1.67 -33.08 21.84
C GLU A 35 -1.61 -33.76 20.47
N ALA A 36 -1.30 -32.95 19.46
CA ALA A 36 -0.97 -33.45 18.15
C ALA A 36 0.29 -34.29 18.27
N SER A 37 0.19 -35.55 17.84
CA SER A 37 1.32 -36.45 17.57
C SER A 37 2.52 -35.65 17.06
N SER A 38 3.59 -35.61 17.86
CA SER A 38 4.70 -34.66 17.78
C SER A 38 5.66 -34.87 16.61
N ASP A 39 5.40 -35.86 15.74
CA ASP A 39 6.38 -36.35 14.77
C ASP A 39 6.04 -36.02 13.32
N LYS A 40 4.98 -35.25 13.06
CA LYS A 40 4.63 -34.86 11.69
C LYS A 40 5.43 -33.62 11.25
N PRO A 41 6.21 -33.69 10.16
CA PRO A 41 6.90 -32.52 9.60
C PRO A 41 5.91 -31.51 9.04
N CYS A 42 6.40 -30.29 8.79
CA CYS A 42 5.62 -29.23 8.16
C CYS A 42 5.09 -29.69 6.78
N SER A 43 3.77 -29.77 6.63
CA SER A 43 3.06 -30.26 5.43
C SER A 43 3.01 -29.25 4.27
N PHE A 44 3.80 -28.17 4.33
CA PHE A 44 3.84 -27.15 3.29
C PHE A 44 4.98 -27.42 2.29
N GLU A 45 4.63 -27.73 1.04
CA GLU A 45 5.56 -27.86 -0.09
C GLU A 45 6.25 -26.51 -0.36
N GLY A 46 7.48 -26.35 0.13
CA GLY A 46 8.21 -25.08 0.08
C GLY A 46 8.60 -24.54 1.46
N CYS A 47 8.35 -25.28 2.53
CA CYS A 47 9.01 -25.03 3.81
C CYS A 47 10.53 -25.11 3.62
N LYS A 48 11.28 -24.09 4.07
CA LYS A 48 12.75 -24.07 3.91
C LYS A 48 13.47 -25.09 4.80
N ASN A 49 12.80 -25.60 5.83
CA ASN A 49 13.33 -26.55 6.79
C ASN A 49 12.24 -27.58 7.13
N PRO A 50 11.86 -28.48 6.21
CA PRO A 50 10.86 -29.51 6.49
C PRO A 50 11.40 -30.58 7.45
N ASP A 51 12.72 -30.83 7.39
CA ASP A 51 13.38 -31.98 8.04
C ASP A 51 14.17 -31.61 9.29
N LYS A 52 14.13 -30.34 9.73
CA LYS A 52 14.68 -29.99 11.06
C LYS A 52 13.76 -30.62 12.09
N GLY A 53 14.10 -31.86 12.44
CA GLY A 53 13.27 -32.78 13.18
C GLY A 53 12.76 -32.20 14.51
N PRO A 54 11.76 -32.88 15.10
CA PRO A 54 11.09 -32.43 16.31
C PRO A 54 12.06 -32.14 17.48
N GLU A 55 13.25 -32.73 17.51
CA GLU A 55 14.17 -32.62 18.64
C GLU A 55 14.67 -31.20 18.95
N GLN A 56 14.88 -30.34 17.95
CA GLN A 56 15.33 -28.95 18.19
C GLN A 56 14.17 -27.95 18.24
N ASN A 57 12.93 -28.36 17.94
CA ASN A 57 11.83 -27.41 17.78
C ASN A 57 10.41 -27.98 18.01
N ARG A 58 10.28 -28.97 18.92
CA ARG A 58 9.03 -29.68 19.27
C ARG A 58 7.86 -28.76 19.63
N LEU A 59 8.13 -27.53 20.10
CA LEU A 59 7.10 -26.57 20.52
C LEU A 59 6.50 -25.72 19.38
N ASN A 60 6.90 -25.94 18.13
CA ASN A 60 6.64 -24.97 17.06
C ASN A 60 5.87 -25.53 15.86
N HIS A 61 5.10 -26.60 16.00
CA HIS A 61 4.14 -27.02 14.96
C HIS A 61 2.70 -26.73 15.39
N VAL A 62 1.88 -26.29 14.44
CA VAL A 62 0.48 -25.97 14.64
C VAL A 62 -0.33 -26.78 13.64
N VAL A 63 -1.23 -27.61 14.14
CA VAL A 63 -2.26 -28.25 13.32
C VAL A 63 -3.35 -27.21 13.06
N VAL A 64 -3.67 -26.99 11.80
CA VAL A 64 -4.78 -26.12 11.43
C VAL A 64 -6.07 -26.94 11.56
N SER A 65 -6.84 -26.66 12.60
CA SER A 65 -8.13 -27.32 12.83
C SER A 65 -9.23 -26.66 12.00
N ASP A 66 -10.31 -27.41 11.76
CA ASP A 66 -11.53 -26.82 11.21
C ASP A 66 -12.05 -25.69 12.11
N GLY A 67 -12.58 -24.63 11.51
CA GLY A 67 -12.99 -23.41 12.22
C GLY A 67 -11.85 -22.56 12.79
N THR A 68 -10.59 -22.75 12.35
CA THR A 68 -9.49 -21.84 12.74
C THR A 68 -9.75 -20.43 12.21
N VAL A 69 -10.17 -19.51 13.08
CA VAL A 69 -10.39 -18.09 12.75
C VAL A 69 -9.28 -17.25 13.38
N ARG A 70 -8.16 -17.09 12.66
CA ARG A 70 -7.05 -16.24 13.11
C ARG A 70 -6.71 -15.19 12.06
N GLY A 71 -6.52 -13.94 12.51
CA GLY A 71 -6.11 -12.82 11.67
C GLY A 71 -7.13 -12.40 10.60
N GLY A 72 -8.40 -12.80 10.71
CA GLY A 72 -9.43 -12.49 9.70
C GLY A 72 -9.16 -13.11 8.32
N ARG A 73 -8.42 -14.23 8.27
CA ARG A 73 -8.09 -14.95 7.04
C ARG A 73 -8.87 -16.25 6.95
N ASP A 74 -9.10 -16.70 5.72
CA ASP A 74 -9.65 -18.03 5.45
C ASP A 74 -8.54 -19.08 5.55
N TRP A 75 -8.74 -20.05 6.44
CA TRP A 75 -7.83 -21.18 6.68
C TRP A 75 -8.34 -22.49 6.07
N SER A 76 -9.50 -22.49 5.41
CA SER A 76 -10.18 -23.68 4.87
C SER A 76 -9.26 -24.58 4.05
N GLY A 77 -8.45 -24.00 3.15
CA GLY A 77 -7.50 -24.74 2.31
C GLY A 77 -6.29 -25.34 3.06
N LEU A 78 -6.13 -25.05 4.34
CA LEU A 78 -5.06 -25.55 5.20
C LEU A 78 -5.55 -26.48 6.32
N VAL A 79 -6.87 -26.68 6.47
CA VAL A 79 -7.44 -27.55 7.49
C VAL A 79 -6.85 -28.97 7.39
N GLY A 80 -6.45 -29.52 8.53
CA GLY A 80 -5.79 -30.83 8.65
C GLY A 80 -4.28 -30.82 8.35
N ARG A 81 -3.71 -29.71 7.87
CA ARG A 81 -2.26 -29.60 7.62
C ARG A 81 -1.51 -29.23 8.91
N VAL A 82 -0.26 -29.70 9.00
CA VAL A 82 0.66 -29.34 10.08
C VAL A 82 1.61 -28.26 9.57
N LEU A 83 1.61 -27.08 10.18
CA LEU A 83 2.50 -25.99 9.79
C LEU A 83 3.53 -25.75 10.88
N CYS A 84 4.80 -25.60 10.49
CA CYS A 84 5.78 -25.03 11.39
C CYS A 84 5.39 -23.57 11.71
N ARG A 85 5.80 -23.07 12.88
CA ARG A 85 5.42 -21.74 13.39
C ARG A 85 5.79 -20.61 12.43
N PRO A 86 6.94 -20.62 11.73
CA PRO A 86 7.23 -19.65 10.69
C PRO A 86 6.23 -19.69 9.52
N CYS A 87 5.83 -20.88 9.05
CA CYS A 87 4.80 -21.02 8.00
C CYS A 87 3.44 -20.53 8.51
N PHE A 88 3.03 -20.95 9.70
CA PHE A 88 1.78 -20.50 10.33
C PHE A 88 1.71 -18.97 10.42
N GLN A 89 2.74 -18.33 11.00
CA GLN A 89 2.82 -16.86 11.12
C GLN A 89 2.87 -16.16 9.75
N ARG A 90 3.48 -16.80 8.74
CA ARG A 90 3.52 -16.27 7.38
C ARG A 90 2.13 -16.25 6.76
N PHE A 91 1.37 -17.33 6.90
CA PHE A 91 -0.01 -17.38 6.43
C PHE A 91 -0.89 -16.39 7.19
N GLU A 92 -0.77 -16.33 8.51
CA GLU A 92 -1.51 -15.40 9.35
C GLU A 92 -1.28 -13.93 8.91
N ARG A 93 -0.04 -13.58 8.57
CA ARG A 93 0.31 -12.22 8.11
C ARG A 93 -0.11 -11.95 6.67
N ASN A 94 0.13 -12.89 5.75
CA ASN A 94 0.05 -12.64 4.31
C ASN A 94 -1.21 -13.23 3.65
N GLY A 95 -1.98 -14.06 4.35
CA GLY A 95 -3.09 -14.83 3.80
C GLY A 95 -2.67 -15.92 2.81
N SER A 96 -1.37 -16.20 2.68
CA SER A 96 -0.85 -17.15 1.72
C SER A 96 0.46 -17.76 2.20
N LEU A 97 0.57 -19.09 2.07
CA LEU A 97 1.80 -19.83 2.34
C LEU A 97 2.70 -19.86 1.12
N SER A 98 2.21 -19.43 -0.06
CA SER A 98 2.91 -19.33 -1.36
C SER A 98 4.12 -18.41 -1.21
N GLY A 99 5.12 -18.97 -0.56
CA GLY A 99 5.97 -18.20 0.30
C GLY A 99 7.24 -17.96 -0.45
N SER A 100 7.18 -17.11 -1.47
CA SER A 100 8.16 -17.10 -2.53
C SER A 100 8.46 -18.54 -2.94
N THR A 101 7.64 -19.14 -3.80
CA THR A 101 8.23 -19.93 -4.90
C THR A 101 9.50 -19.19 -5.22
N GLN A 102 10.67 -19.81 -4.95
CA GLN A 102 11.98 -19.19 -5.10
C GLN A 102 11.83 -18.28 -6.30
N LYS A 103 11.95 -16.95 -6.12
CA LYS A 103 11.77 -16.02 -7.22
C LYS A 103 12.83 -16.46 -8.19
N LYS A 104 12.46 -17.36 -9.10
CA LYS A 104 13.38 -18.18 -9.86
C LYS A 104 14.14 -17.10 -10.57
N LYS A 105 15.42 -16.95 -10.22
CA LYS A 105 16.17 -15.80 -10.73
C LYS A 105 15.94 -15.87 -12.22
N LEU A 106 15.36 -14.81 -12.78
CA LEU A 106 15.04 -14.80 -14.20
C LEU A 106 16.33 -15.21 -14.94
N PRO A 107 16.23 -16.06 -15.99
CA PRO A 107 17.39 -16.41 -16.78
C PRO A 107 18.06 -15.12 -17.26
N GLU A 108 19.38 -15.14 -17.45
CA GLU A 108 20.16 -13.92 -17.67
C GLU A 108 19.64 -13.08 -18.85
N GLY A 109 19.17 -13.74 -19.92
CA GLY A 109 18.53 -13.08 -21.06
C GLY A 109 17.19 -12.37 -20.78
N GLU A 110 16.54 -12.68 -19.66
CA GLU A 110 15.28 -12.04 -19.24
C GLU A 110 15.48 -10.97 -18.15
N ARG A 111 16.73 -10.68 -17.73
CA ARG A 111 17.04 -9.72 -16.65
C ARG A 111 17.11 -8.28 -17.13
N ARG A 112 16.06 -7.83 -17.82
CA ARG A 112 15.92 -6.45 -18.28
C ARG A 112 14.56 -5.90 -17.90
N CYS A 113 14.54 -4.69 -17.36
CA CYS A 113 13.30 -3.98 -17.09
C CYS A 113 12.62 -3.62 -18.41
N THR A 114 11.42 -4.12 -18.67
CA THR A 114 10.64 -3.84 -19.89
C THR A 114 9.83 -2.56 -19.80
N TYR A 115 9.82 -1.88 -18.65
CA TYR A 115 9.16 -0.59 -18.53
C TYR A 115 9.93 0.49 -19.30
N GLN A 116 9.28 1.07 -20.32
CA GLN A 116 9.88 2.00 -21.29
C GLN A 116 10.58 3.21 -20.64
N HIS A 117 10.11 3.69 -19.48
CA HIS A 117 10.70 4.85 -18.78
C HIS A 117 11.61 4.46 -17.60
N CYS A 118 12.19 3.26 -17.63
CA CYS A 118 13.23 2.87 -16.69
C CYS A 118 14.58 3.49 -17.09
N GLU A 119 15.24 4.21 -16.18
CA GLU A 119 16.56 4.84 -16.47
C GLU A 119 17.71 3.84 -16.46
N ARG A 120 17.54 2.72 -15.75
CA ARG A 120 18.58 1.72 -15.54
C ARG A 120 17.96 0.32 -15.71
N PRO A 121 17.55 -0.04 -16.93
CA PRO A 121 16.80 -1.27 -17.16
C PRO A 121 17.61 -2.54 -16.88
N ASP A 122 18.94 -2.49 -16.98
CA ASP A 122 19.83 -3.65 -16.85
C ASP A 122 20.63 -3.69 -15.53
N GLN A 123 20.54 -2.65 -14.69
CA GLN A 123 21.42 -2.48 -13.52
C GLN A 123 20.73 -2.74 -12.17
N SER A 124 19.73 -3.63 -12.15
CA SER A 124 18.99 -3.96 -10.93
C SER A 124 19.48 -5.27 -10.31
N PRO A 125 19.64 -5.34 -8.97
CA PRO A 125 20.02 -6.58 -8.29
C PRO A 125 18.90 -7.64 -8.33
N LYS A 126 17.66 -7.23 -8.64
CA LYS A 126 16.48 -8.11 -8.69
C LYS A 126 15.54 -7.69 -9.82
N TYR A 127 14.95 -8.68 -10.45
CA TYR A 127 13.92 -8.54 -11.48
C TYR A 127 12.69 -9.34 -11.09
N TYR A 128 11.52 -8.84 -11.49
CA TYR A 128 10.22 -9.42 -11.17
C TYR A 128 9.40 -9.51 -12.45
N ARG A 129 9.12 -10.73 -12.90
CA ARG A 129 8.11 -10.96 -13.94
C ARG A 129 6.74 -10.80 -13.30
N ILE A 130 5.92 -9.96 -13.89
CA ILE A 130 4.56 -9.71 -13.44
C ILE A 130 3.64 -10.70 -14.13
N THR A 131 2.81 -11.39 -13.36
CA THR A 131 1.77 -12.29 -13.89
C THR A 131 0.40 -11.64 -13.69
N ALA A 132 -0.60 -12.10 -14.45
CA ALA A 132 -1.96 -11.56 -14.36
C ALA A 132 -2.56 -11.78 -12.96
N GLU A 133 -2.13 -12.82 -12.26
CA GLU A 133 -2.59 -13.23 -10.93
C GLU A 133 -1.80 -12.55 -9.80
N ALA A 134 -0.89 -11.62 -10.11
CA ALA A 134 -0.13 -10.94 -9.08
C ALA A 134 -1.07 -10.08 -8.21
N THR A 135 -1.19 -10.42 -6.93
CA THR A 135 -2.04 -9.70 -5.94
C THR A 135 -1.24 -8.87 -4.93
N GLY A 136 0.06 -8.68 -5.19
CA GLY A 136 0.98 -8.02 -4.26
C GLY A 136 0.51 -6.60 -3.89
N GLY A 137 0.33 -6.34 -2.60
CA GLY A 137 0.02 -5.01 -2.08
C GLY A 137 -1.38 -4.47 -2.41
N GLY A 138 -2.34 -5.34 -2.76
CA GLY A 138 -3.73 -4.93 -3.03
C GLY A 138 -3.85 -3.99 -4.23
N ARG A 139 -2.95 -4.12 -5.21
CA ARG A 139 -2.96 -3.35 -6.47
C ARG A 139 -3.41 -4.24 -7.62
N ASN A 140 -4.03 -3.63 -8.63
CA ASN A 140 -4.26 -4.32 -9.89
C ASN A 140 -2.94 -4.39 -10.66
N TRP A 141 -2.44 -5.58 -10.96
CA TRP A 141 -1.20 -5.79 -11.74
C TRP A 141 -1.45 -6.16 -13.20
N GLU A 142 -2.72 -6.37 -13.58
CA GLU A 142 -3.15 -6.78 -14.91
C GLU A 142 -2.58 -5.90 -16.03
N PRO A 143 -2.52 -4.55 -15.92
CA PRO A 143 -1.94 -3.71 -16.98
C PRO A 143 -0.44 -3.93 -17.21
N LEU A 144 0.23 -4.61 -16.26
CA LEU A 144 1.65 -4.91 -16.29
C LEU A 144 1.92 -6.40 -16.49
N ALA A 145 0.89 -7.23 -16.69
CA ALA A 145 1.05 -8.67 -16.89
C ALA A 145 1.99 -8.95 -18.09
N GLY A 146 2.92 -9.89 -17.90
CA GLY A 146 3.96 -10.22 -18.88
C GLY A 146 5.20 -9.30 -18.84
N GLN A 147 5.13 -8.14 -18.20
CA GLN A 147 6.28 -7.24 -18.07
C GLN A 147 7.30 -7.77 -17.05
N VAL A 148 8.57 -7.42 -17.25
CA VAL A 148 9.64 -7.62 -16.28
C VAL A 148 10.00 -6.28 -15.68
N LEU A 149 9.85 -6.14 -14.36
CA LEU A 149 10.19 -4.92 -13.65
C LEU A 149 11.47 -5.10 -12.85
N CYS A 150 12.35 -4.11 -12.92
CA CYS A 150 13.45 -3.99 -11.96
C CYS A 150 12.91 -3.74 -10.54
N HIS A 151 13.78 -3.89 -9.54
CA HIS A 151 13.40 -3.68 -8.15
C HIS A 151 12.79 -2.30 -7.90
N GLY A 152 13.40 -1.27 -8.49
CA GLY A 152 12.95 0.11 -8.35
C GLY A 152 11.52 0.33 -8.87
N CYS A 153 11.26 -0.13 -10.11
CA CYS A 153 9.95 -0.04 -10.75
C CYS A 153 8.89 -0.84 -9.99
N TYR A 154 9.17 -2.10 -9.67
CA TYR A 154 8.25 -2.96 -8.91
C TYR A 154 7.86 -2.34 -7.56
N SER A 155 8.85 -1.86 -6.80
CA SER A 155 8.59 -1.25 -5.48
C SER A 155 7.86 0.09 -5.57
N ARG A 156 8.00 0.80 -6.70
CA ARG A 156 7.21 2.01 -6.95
C ARG A 156 5.75 1.64 -7.20
N TYR A 157 5.50 0.70 -8.09
CA TYR A 157 4.15 0.26 -8.41
C TYR A 157 3.43 -0.30 -7.18
N LEU A 158 4.11 -1.17 -6.42
CA LEU A 158 3.59 -1.73 -5.18
C LEU A 158 3.11 -0.64 -4.19
N ARG A 159 3.89 0.46 -4.08
CA ARG A 159 3.56 1.56 -3.17
C ARG A 159 2.52 2.53 -3.73
N ARG A 160 2.61 2.89 -5.00
CA ARG A 160 1.86 4.01 -5.62
C ARG A 160 0.70 3.58 -6.52
N GLY A 161 0.67 2.33 -6.98
CA GLY A 161 -0.25 1.87 -8.01
C GLY A 161 0.06 2.37 -9.43
N THR A 162 1.16 3.13 -9.62
CA THR A 162 1.60 3.62 -10.94
C THR A 162 3.12 3.53 -11.07
N LEU A 163 3.58 3.21 -12.29
CA LEU A 163 4.99 3.19 -12.66
C LEU A 163 5.49 4.56 -13.10
N GLU A 164 4.57 5.44 -13.49
CA GLU A 164 4.87 6.82 -13.82
C GLU A 164 5.72 7.38 -12.69
N ARG A 165 6.96 7.74 -13.06
CA ARG A 165 7.63 8.74 -12.27
C ARG A 165 6.65 9.89 -12.33
N ASN A 166 6.20 10.37 -11.18
CA ASN A 166 5.86 11.77 -11.10
C ASN A 166 7.13 12.45 -11.57
N VAL A 167 7.19 12.73 -12.87
CA VAL A 167 8.03 13.74 -13.46
C VAL A 167 7.41 14.97 -12.85
N ILE A 168 7.77 15.18 -11.58
CA ILE A 168 7.88 16.50 -11.05
C ILE A 168 8.84 17.14 -12.06
N ARG A 169 8.27 17.81 -13.06
CA ARG A 169 8.95 18.60 -14.09
C ARG A 169 9.72 19.70 -13.36
N GLY A 170 10.81 19.32 -12.74
CA GLY A 170 11.48 20.16 -11.75
C GLY A 170 12.82 19.62 -11.27
N ALA A 171 13.42 18.66 -11.98
CA ALA A 171 14.78 18.22 -11.69
C ALA A 171 15.69 18.07 -12.93
N ALA A 172 15.15 18.00 -14.15
CA ALA A 172 15.98 17.93 -15.37
C ALA A 172 15.43 18.77 -16.53
N GLY A 173 14.11 18.83 -16.70
CA GLY A 173 13.46 19.89 -17.46
C GLY A 173 13.24 21.10 -16.56
N GLY A 174 14.34 21.74 -16.13
CA GLY A 174 14.24 23.00 -15.41
C GLY A 174 13.33 23.94 -16.18
N LEU A 175 12.57 24.75 -15.46
CA LEU A 175 12.10 26.05 -15.95
C LEU A 175 13.34 26.87 -16.35
N ALA A 176 13.99 26.49 -17.44
CA ALA A 176 15.15 27.14 -17.98
C ALA A 176 14.64 28.47 -18.52
N GLY A 177 14.72 29.50 -17.69
CA GLY A 177 14.32 30.87 -18.04
C GLY A 177 13.07 31.42 -17.34
N LYS A 178 12.38 30.68 -16.45
CA LYS A 178 11.33 31.31 -15.61
C LYS A 178 11.82 31.52 -14.18
N PRO A 179 11.58 32.68 -13.56
CA PRO A 179 11.99 32.96 -12.19
C PRO A 179 11.40 31.92 -11.25
N LYS A 180 12.29 31.31 -10.46
CA LYS A 180 11.98 30.26 -9.48
C LYS A 180 11.37 30.90 -8.23
N ARG A 181 10.11 31.34 -8.32
CA ARG A 181 9.37 31.97 -7.22
C ARG A 181 8.09 31.19 -6.92
N CYS A 182 7.74 31.08 -5.64
CA CYS A 182 6.47 30.52 -5.20
C CYS A 182 5.34 31.47 -5.60
N GLY A 183 4.39 31.00 -6.41
CA GLY A 183 3.21 31.76 -6.84
C GLY A 183 2.11 31.89 -5.78
N TYR A 184 2.26 31.24 -4.63
CA TYR A 184 1.32 31.41 -3.52
C TYR A 184 1.57 32.74 -2.81
N GLN A 185 0.56 33.62 -2.81
CA GLN A 185 0.65 34.96 -2.23
C GLN A 185 0.98 34.94 -0.72
N GLY A 186 0.55 33.91 0.03
CA GLY A 186 0.83 33.76 1.46
C GLY A 186 2.15 33.04 1.79
N CYS A 187 3.11 32.97 0.86
CA CYS A 187 4.40 32.33 1.10
C CYS A 187 5.39 33.33 1.74
N ASP A 188 5.85 33.07 2.96
CA ASP A 188 6.83 33.95 3.65
C ASP A 188 8.17 34.06 2.92
N LYS A 189 8.55 33.00 2.18
CA LYS A 189 9.86 32.85 1.55
C LYS A 189 9.67 32.36 0.11
N PRO A 190 9.14 33.21 -0.77
CA PRO A 190 8.75 32.77 -2.10
C PRO A 190 9.96 32.45 -2.98
N ASP A 191 11.13 33.00 -2.69
CA ASP A 191 12.35 32.84 -3.51
C ASP A 191 13.41 31.89 -2.89
N GLU A 192 13.30 31.54 -1.60
CA GLU A 192 14.35 30.81 -0.85
C GLU A 192 14.20 29.28 -0.85
N SER A 193 13.42 28.71 -1.78
CA SER A 193 13.22 27.26 -1.79
C SER A 193 14.32 26.54 -2.56
N PRO A 194 14.92 25.47 -2.02
CA PRO A 194 15.87 24.64 -2.78
C PRO A 194 15.18 23.91 -3.95
N LYS A 195 13.84 23.87 -3.96
CA LYS A 195 13.05 23.22 -4.99
C LYS A 195 11.71 23.90 -5.21
N PHE A 196 11.37 24.10 -6.47
CA PHE A 196 10.08 24.59 -6.92
C PHE A 196 9.36 23.51 -7.72
N LEU A 197 8.04 23.48 -7.57
CA LEU A 197 7.17 22.42 -8.08
C LEU A 197 6.01 23.08 -8.80
N GLU A 198 5.98 22.98 -10.13
CA GLU A 198 4.79 23.33 -10.90
C GLU A 198 3.70 22.31 -10.63
N VAL A 199 2.53 22.79 -10.24
CA VAL A 199 1.37 21.98 -9.98
C VAL A 199 0.66 21.72 -11.30
N SER A 200 0.32 20.46 -11.54
CA SER A 200 -0.63 20.09 -12.59
C SER A 200 -1.99 19.83 -11.96
N GLY A 201 -3.05 20.39 -12.54
CA GLY A 201 -4.44 20.22 -12.11
C GLY A 201 -4.91 18.77 -12.20
N LYS A 202 -4.18 17.92 -12.93
CA LYS A 202 -4.39 16.46 -12.99
C LYS A 202 -3.71 15.70 -11.86
N SER A 203 -2.96 16.37 -10.98
CA SER A 203 -2.26 15.70 -9.89
C SER A 203 -3.25 15.17 -8.86
N THR A 204 -3.10 13.92 -8.44
CA THR A 204 -3.83 13.31 -7.32
C THR A 204 -2.95 13.12 -6.09
N ALA A 205 -1.84 13.86 -6.02
CA ALA A 205 -0.84 13.69 -4.96
C ALA A 205 -1.46 13.93 -3.58
N GLY A 206 -1.40 12.92 -2.72
CA GLY A 206 -1.98 13.01 -1.37
C GLY A 206 -3.51 12.89 -1.30
N GLY A 207 -4.17 12.48 -2.39
CA GLY A 207 -5.63 12.33 -2.42
C GLY A 207 -6.38 13.66 -2.28
N LYS A 208 -5.76 14.76 -2.70
CA LYS A 208 -6.33 16.10 -2.70
C LYS A 208 -6.62 16.54 -4.14
N ASP A 209 -7.58 17.44 -4.29
CA ASP A 209 -7.83 18.13 -5.56
C ASP A 209 -6.78 19.23 -5.74
N TRP A 210 -6.05 19.19 -6.85
CA TRP A 210 -5.03 20.19 -7.20
C TRP A 210 -5.51 21.15 -8.29
N GLY A 211 -6.74 20.98 -8.81
CA GLY A 211 -7.33 21.83 -9.83
C GLY A 211 -7.21 23.34 -9.57
N PRO A 212 -7.50 23.84 -8.35
CA PRO A 212 -7.38 25.27 -8.03
C PRO A 212 -5.96 25.82 -8.11
N LEU A 213 -4.95 24.96 -8.17
CA LEU A 213 -3.53 25.32 -8.18
C LEU A 213 -2.86 24.99 -9.52
N ASP A 214 -3.62 24.59 -10.56
CA ASP A 214 -3.05 24.22 -11.86
C ASP A 214 -2.20 25.36 -12.46
N GLY A 215 -1.00 25.02 -12.93
CA GLY A 215 -0.02 25.96 -13.46
C GLY A 215 0.71 26.81 -12.40
N MET A 216 0.34 26.75 -11.12
CA MET A 216 1.06 27.47 -10.07
C MET A 216 2.38 26.78 -9.73
N VAL A 217 3.41 27.58 -9.48
CA VAL A 217 4.70 27.10 -8.98
C VAL A 217 4.71 27.23 -7.45
N LEU A 218 4.87 26.12 -6.73
CA LEU A 218 4.95 26.10 -5.27
C LEU A 218 6.37 25.80 -4.80
N CYS A 219 6.81 26.46 -3.73
CA CYS A 219 7.99 26.03 -2.99
C CYS A 219 7.73 24.67 -2.32
N ARG A 220 8.81 23.98 -1.91
CA ARG A 220 8.73 22.66 -1.26
C ARG A 220 7.82 22.67 -0.04
N THR A 221 7.87 23.75 0.75
CA THR A 221 7.09 23.90 1.99
C THR A 221 5.59 24.05 1.69
N CYS A 222 5.22 24.96 0.77
CA CYS A 222 3.83 25.17 0.37
C CYS A 222 3.25 23.91 -0.28
N TYR A 223 3.98 23.27 -1.19
CA TYR A 223 3.55 22.01 -1.82
C TYR A 223 3.32 20.91 -0.78
N GLY A 224 4.25 20.73 0.16
CA GLY A 224 4.13 19.74 1.23
C GLY A 224 2.92 20.00 2.12
N ARG A 225 2.66 21.26 2.46
CA ARG A 225 1.47 21.66 3.23
C ARG A 225 0.18 21.34 2.49
N TYR A 226 0.05 21.76 1.23
CA TYR A 226 -1.17 21.48 0.47
C TYR A 226 -1.40 19.97 0.34
N ARG A 227 -0.36 19.21 0.05
CA ARG A 227 -0.43 17.75 -0.04
C ARG A 227 -0.95 17.11 1.25
N SER A 228 -0.54 17.61 2.42
CA SER A 228 -0.95 17.06 3.71
C SER A 228 -2.32 17.57 4.16
N CYS A 229 -2.60 18.87 4.01
CA CYS A 229 -3.74 19.54 4.60
C CYS A 229 -4.88 19.83 3.62
N GLY A 230 -4.62 19.81 2.31
CA GLY A 230 -5.56 20.25 1.27
C GLY A 230 -5.77 21.77 1.22
N ALA A 231 -4.99 22.55 1.96
CA ALA A 231 -5.07 24.00 2.00
C ALA A 231 -3.67 24.62 2.16
N LEU A 232 -3.43 25.76 1.52
CA LEU A 232 -2.18 26.53 1.65
C LEU A 232 -2.23 27.53 2.81
N GLU A 233 -3.43 27.99 3.18
CA GLU A 233 -3.64 28.96 4.24
C GLU A 233 -2.97 28.52 5.54
N ARG A 234 -2.15 29.42 6.09
CA ARG A 234 -1.73 29.29 7.47
C ARG A 234 -3.00 29.49 8.29
N ARG A 235 -3.42 28.49 9.07
CA ARG A 235 -4.21 28.81 10.26
C ARG A 235 -3.36 29.79 11.03
N LYS A 236 -3.73 31.07 11.04
CA LYS A 236 -3.14 32.03 11.98
C LYS A 236 -3.32 31.35 13.32
N ALA A 237 -2.21 30.94 13.95
CA ALA A 237 -2.27 30.44 15.31
C ALA A 237 -3.01 31.53 16.06
N GLY A 238 -4.23 31.22 16.53
CA GLY A 238 -5.14 32.23 17.05
C GLY A 238 -4.37 33.03 18.09
N GLY A 239 -4.11 34.30 17.77
CA GLY A 239 -3.54 35.25 18.71
C GLY A 239 -4.63 35.56 19.73
N GLY A 240 -4.78 34.65 20.70
CA GLY A 240 -5.25 35.03 22.02
C GLY A 240 -4.06 35.65 22.73
N TRP A 241 -3.98 36.98 22.68
CA TRP A 241 -3.31 37.77 23.69
C TRP A 241 -4.32 38.03 24.80
#